data_AF-A0A1Q3AMJ5-F1
#
_entry.id   AF-A0A1Q3AMJ5-F1
#
_cell.length_a   1.000
_cell.length_b   1.000
_cell.length_c   1.000
_cell.angle_alpha   90.00
_cell.angle_beta   90.00
_cell.angle_gamma   90.00
#
_symmetry.space_group_name_H-M   'P 1'
#
loop_
_entity.id
_entity.type
_entity.pdbx_description
1 polymer ?
#
loop_
_entity_poly.entity_id
_entity_poly.type
_entity_poly.pdbx_seq_one_letter_code
_entity_poly.pdbx_strand_id
1 'polypeptide(L)'
;MHASITAESKTFMVKTLNDQHRCVKFIAQEKNTSSSIDKQLCNELWADPDIFYEFIYQKLNVQFGVTSQSKQLYKARNKGRGVNEGKDGLSFHKLMKNKACTGPHAFKRVFVCYEAMKTGFFEGCRPFIGLDGCHLKWPFGGLLLGAISV
;
A
#
# COMPACT_ATOMS: atom_id res chain seq x y z
N MET A 1 -27.47 -9.61 35.58
CA MET A 1 -26.66 -9.42 36.81
C MET A 1 -27.01 -8.07 37.40
N HIS A 2 -27.24 -7.99 38.71
CA HIS A 2 -27.46 -6.74 39.44
C HIS A 2 -26.42 -6.61 40.56
N ALA A 3 -25.72 -5.48 40.60
CA ALA A 3 -24.66 -5.19 41.56
C ALA A 3 -24.76 -3.75 42.07
N SER A 4 -24.28 -3.50 43.29
CA SER A 4 -24.23 -2.17 43.89
C SER A 4 -22.87 -1.89 44.52
N ILE A 5 -22.48 -0.62 44.60
CA ILE A 5 -21.24 -0.18 45.24
C ILE A 5 -21.40 -0.29 46.76
N THR A 6 -20.36 -0.79 47.42
CA THR A 6 -20.32 -0.89 48.89
C THR A 6 -19.80 0.42 49.48
N ALA A 7 -20.36 0.87 50.61
CA ALA A 7 -20.06 2.19 51.17
C ALA A 7 -18.60 2.37 51.63
N GLU A 8 -17.89 1.27 51.90
CA GLU A 8 -16.57 1.27 52.54
C GLU A 8 -15.40 1.17 51.56
N SER A 9 -15.64 0.87 50.27
CA SER A 9 -14.58 0.81 49.26
C SER A 9 -15.15 0.97 47.84
N LYS A 10 -14.30 1.31 46.85
CA LYS A 10 -14.63 1.30 45.40
C LYS A 10 -14.84 -0.14 44.87
N THR A 11 -15.47 -1.00 45.64
CA THR A 11 -15.78 -2.38 45.28
C THR A 11 -17.27 -2.55 45.04
N PHE A 12 -17.61 -3.42 44.11
CA PHE A 12 -18.98 -3.76 43.77
C PHE A 12 -19.36 -5.07 44.43
N MET A 13 -20.55 -5.13 45.02
CA MET A 13 -21.16 -6.35 45.54
C MET A 13 -22.27 -6.80 44.58
N VAL A 14 -22.16 -8.03 44.08
CA VAL A 14 -23.20 -8.63 43.25
C VAL A 14 -24.36 -9.02 44.16
N LYS A 15 -25.51 -8.36 44.00
CA LYS A 15 -26.73 -8.59 44.78
C LYS A 15 -27.60 -9.70 44.20
N THR A 16 -27.56 -9.87 42.88
CA THR A 16 -28.40 -10.84 42.19
C THR A 16 -27.69 -11.34 40.95
N LEU A 17 -27.42 -12.63 40.92
CA LEU A 17 -26.86 -13.34 39.78
C LEU A 17 -27.92 -14.32 39.26
N ASN A 18 -28.35 -14.14 38.02
CA ASN A 18 -29.19 -15.11 37.34
C ASN A 18 -28.31 -15.87 36.34
N ASP A 19 -28.09 -17.14 36.62
CA ASP A 19 -27.17 -18.00 35.87
C ASP A 19 -27.85 -18.64 34.64
N GLN A 20 -29.19 -18.63 34.63
CA GLN A 20 -29.99 -19.07 33.50
C GLN A 20 -30.19 -17.88 32.56
N HIS A 21 -29.35 -17.78 31.53
CA HIS A 21 -29.46 -16.73 30.52
C HIS A 21 -29.49 -17.30 29.10
N ARG A 22 -30.25 -16.64 28.22
CA ARG A 22 -30.25 -16.87 26.76
C ARG A 22 -29.44 -15.80 26.03
N CYS A 23 -28.44 -15.23 26.69
CA CYS A 23 -27.61 -14.18 26.15
C CYS A 23 -26.83 -14.72 24.95
N VAL A 24 -27.21 -14.31 23.75
CA VAL A 24 -26.39 -14.48 22.56
C VAL A 24 -25.20 -13.53 22.72
N LYS A 25 -23.97 -13.99 22.47
CA LYS A 25 -22.81 -13.10 22.41
C LYS A 25 -23.14 -12.00 21.41
N PHE A 26 -23.44 -10.80 21.90
CA PHE A 26 -23.48 -9.62 21.05
C PHE A 26 -22.02 -9.28 20.76
N ILE A 27 -21.50 -9.85 19.67
CA ILE A 27 -20.23 -9.39 19.12
C ILE A 27 -20.54 -8.03 18.52
N ALA A 28 -20.32 -6.97 19.29
CA ALA A 28 -20.31 -5.63 18.74
C ALA A 28 -19.30 -5.66 17.59
N GLN A 29 -19.79 -5.47 16.36
CA GLN A 29 -18.89 -5.39 15.22
C GLN A 29 -18.09 -4.11 15.36
N GLU A 30 -16.86 -4.25 15.87
CA GLU A 30 -15.89 -3.17 15.82
C GLU A 30 -15.72 -2.79 14.36
N LYS A 31 -15.85 -1.50 14.06
CA LYS A 31 -15.68 -0.98 12.71
C LYS A 31 -14.25 -1.25 12.26
N ASN A 32 -14.05 -2.31 11.49
CA ASN A 32 -12.75 -2.62 10.95
C ASN A 32 -12.37 -1.64 9.83
N THR A 33 -11.29 -0.92 10.06
CA THR A 33 -10.65 -0.08 9.05
C THR A 33 -9.68 -0.92 8.21
N SER A 34 -9.47 -0.55 6.94
CA SER A 34 -8.43 -1.15 6.08
C SER A 34 -7.06 -1.19 6.73
N SER A 35 -6.72 -0.21 7.56
CA SER A 35 -5.48 -0.19 8.36
C SER A 35 -5.42 -1.30 9.42
N SER A 36 -6.56 -1.66 10.02
CA SER A 36 -6.65 -2.76 10.99
C SER A 36 -6.49 -4.11 10.29
N ILE A 37 -7.17 -4.29 9.17
CA ILE A 37 -7.12 -5.50 8.35
C ILE A 37 -5.70 -5.75 7.82
N ASP A 38 -5.05 -4.70 7.30
CA ASP A 38 -3.67 -4.75 6.81
C ASP A 38 -2.69 -5.21 7.90
N LYS A 39 -2.90 -4.82 9.16
CA LYS A 39 -2.09 -5.29 10.29
C LYS A 39 -2.37 -6.75 10.64
N GLN A 40 -3.64 -7.14 10.68
CA GLN A 40 -4.06 -8.51 11.03
C GLN A 40 -3.58 -9.54 9.99
N LEU A 41 -3.59 -9.18 8.71
CA LEU A 41 -3.23 -10.07 7.60
C LEU A 41 -1.94 -9.67 6.89
N CYS A 42 -1.06 -8.90 7.54
CA CYS A 42 0.17 -8.38 6.93
C CYS A 42 0.98 -9.49 6.25
N ASN A 43 1.28 -10.56 6.98
CA ASN A 43 2.09 -11.67 6.48
C ASN A 43 1.47 -12.36 5.25
N GLU A 44 0.13 -12.47 5.23
CA GLU A 44 -0.57 -13.14 4.15
C GLU A 44 -0.66 -12.27 2.90
N LEU A 45 -0.97 -10.98 3.08
CA LEU A 45 -0.99 -10.00 2.01
C LEU A 45 0.40 -9.78 1.41
N TRP A 46 1.46 -10.03 2.18
CA TRP A 46 2.85 -10.02 1.71
C TRP A 46 3.22 -11.30 0.95
N ALA A 47 2.78 -12.46 1.43
CA ALA A 47 3.08 -13.74 0.81
C ALA A 47 2.37 -13.92 -0.54
N ASP A 48 1.13 -13.45 -0.65
CA ASP A 48 0.35 -13.47 -1.88
C ASP A 48 -0.41 -12.14 -2.06
N PRO A 49 0.18 -11.16 -2.77
CA PRO A 49 -0.46 -9.88 -3.03
C PRO A 49 -1.64 -9.97 -4.03
N ASP A 50 -1.81 -11.11 -4.72
CA ASP A 50 -2.90 -11.39 -5.66
C ASP A 50 -4.03 -12.22 -5.04
N ILE A 51 -3.94 -12.54 -3.74
CA ILE A 51 -4.95 -13.32 -3.03
C ILE A 51 -6.37 -12.77 -3.26
N PHE A 52 -7.28 -13.68 -3.57
CA PHE A 52 -8.69 -13.35 -3.79
C PHE A 52 -9.34 -12.84 -2.50
N TYR A 53 -10.21 -11.83 -2.63
CA TYR A 53 -10.89 -11.20 -1.49
C TYR A 53 -11.69 -12.18 -0.65
N GLU A 54 -12.20 -13.25 -1.25
CA GLU A 54 -13.08 -14.19 -0.59
C GLU A 54 -12.30 -15.02 0.44
N PHE A 55 -11.05 -15.34 0.13
CA PHE A 55 -10.15 -15.97 1.09
C PHE A 55 -9.74 -15.01 2.21
N ILE A 56 -9.48 -13.73 1.90
CA ILE A 56 -9.20 -12.70 2.91
C ILE A 56 -10.40 -12.56 3.87
N TYR A 57 -11.61 -12.51 3.32
CA TYR A 57 -12.84 -12.42 4.09
C TYR A 57 -13.05 -13.64 4.98
N GLN A 58 -12.93 -14.84 4.42
CA GLN A 58 -13.09 -16.08 5.17
C GLN A 58 -12.10 -16.16 6.33
N LYS A 59 -10.83 -15.81 6.10
CA LYS A 59 -9.82 -15.78 7.16
C LYS A 59 -10.08 -14.74 8.23
N LEU A 60 -10.49 -13.52 7.86
CA LEU A 60 -10.88 -12.49 8.84
C LEU A 60 -12.02 -12.97 9.74
N ASN A 61 -13.00 -13.63 9.14
CA ASN A 61 -14.16 -14.12 9.88
C ASN A 61 -13.78 -15.30 10.80
N VAL A 62 -12.98 -16.25 10.32
CA VAL A 62 -12.58 -17.42 11.11
C VAL A 62 -11.61 -17.06 12.25
N GLN A 63 -10.59 -16.24 11.97
CA GLN A 63 -9.54 -15.96 12.95
C GLN A 63 -9.91 -14.84 13.92
N PHE A 64 -10.59 -13.80 13.43
CA PHE A 64 -10.85 -12.58 14.19
C PHE A 64 -12.34 -12.35 14.46
N GLY A 65 -13.24 -13.15 13.89
CA GLY A 65 -14.69 -12.97 14.05
C GLY A 65 -15.21 -11.68 13.43
N VAL A 66 -14.47 -11.10 12.47
CA VAL A 66 -14.84 -9.80 11.89
C VAL A 66 -15.20 -9.91 10.41
N THR A 67 -16.31 -9.27 10.05
CA THR A 67 -16.74 -9.10 8.67
C THR A 67 -16.36 -7.72 8.15
N SER A 68 -15.82 -7.65 6.93
CA SER A 68 -15.36 -6.41 6.32
C SER A 68 -15.93 -6.22 4.92
N GLN A 69 -16.17 -4.96 4.55
CA GLN A 69 -16.66 -4.63 3.21
C GLN A 69 -15.54 -4.80 2.16
N SER A 70 -15.87 -5.25 0.95
CA SER A 70 -14.90 -5.46 -0.14
C SER A 70 -13.97 -4.26 -0.39
N LYS A 71 -14.48 -3.02 -0.31
CA LYS A 71 -13.67 -1.79 -0.43
C LYS A 71 -12.57 -1.67 0.64
N GLN A 72 -12.78 -2.18 1.86
CA GLN A 72 -11.76 -2.16 2.91
C GLN A 72 -10.69 -3.23 2.66
N LEU A 73 -11.09 -4.41 2.15
CA LEU A 73 -10.18 -5.48 1.76
C LEU A 73 -9.27 -5.02 0.61
N TYR A 74 -9.85 -4.39 -0.41
CA TYR A 74 -9.10 -3.77 -1.51
C TYR A 74 -8.05 -2.77 -1.01
N LYS A 75 -8.46 -1.85 -0.13
CA LYS A 75 -7.55 -0.84 0.44
C LYS A 75 -6.44 -1.47 1.28
N ALA A 76 -6.75 -2.49 2.07
CA ALA A 76 -5.76 -3.21 2.87
C ALA A 76 -4.74 -3.92 1.96
N ARG A 77 -5.20 -4.63 0.93
CA ARG A 77 -4.33 -5.31 -0.04
C ARG A 77 -3.42 -4.35 -0.80
N ASN A 78 -3.97 -3.24 -1.31
CA ASN A 78 -3.17 -2.24 -2.01
C ASN A 78 -2.13 -1.57 -1.08
N LYS A 79 -2.42 -1.50 0.21
CA LYS A 79 -1.47 -1.01 1.20
C LYS A 79 -0.31 -1.97 1.38
N GLY A 80 -0.57 -3.27 1.51
CA GLY A 80 0.44 -4.33 1.51
C GLY A 80 1.30 -4.31 0.23
N ARG A 81 0.67 -4.25 -0.95
CA ARG A 81 1.38 -4.15 -2.24
C ARG A 81 2.33 -2.97 -2.31
N GLY A 82 1.88 -1.80 -1.87
CA GLY A 82 2.72 -0.59 -1.89
C GLY A 82 3.95 -0.68 -0.97
N VAL A 83 4.01 -1.67 -0.06
CA VAL A 83 5.22 -1.97 0.72
C VAL A 83 6.17 -2.90 -0.06
N ASN A 84 5.66 -3.95 -0.71
CA ASN A 84 6.45 -4.90 -1.51
C ASN A 84 6.99 -4.30 -2.81
N GLU A 85 6.09 -3.76 -3.64
CA GLU A 85 6.41 -3.21 -4.97
C GLU A 85 7.00 -1.78 -4.85
N GLY A 86 6.83 -1.16 -3.68
CA GLY A 86 7.04 0.26 -3.49
C GLY A 86 5.86 1.07 -4.02
N LYS A 87 5.75 2.32 -3.57
CA LYS A 87 4.84 3.29 -4.18
C LYS A 87 5.60 4.00 -5.28
N ASP A 88 5.08 3.99 -6.50
CA ASP A 88 5.66 4.68 -7.66
C ASP A 88 5.89 6.18 -7.39
N GLY A 89 5.10 6.79 -6.51
CA GLY A 89 5.31 8.17 -6.05
C GLY A 89 6.60 8.40 -5.26
N LEU A 90 7.15 7.36 -4.63
CA LEU A 90 8.33 7.44 -3.75
C LEU A 90 9.63 6.96 -4.42
N SER A 91 9.55 6.22 -5.52
CA SER A 91 10.74 5.73 -6.26
C SER A 91 11.59 6.91 -6.76
N PHE A 92 10.96 7.94 -7.31
CA PHE A 92 11.63 9.18 -7.73
C PHE A 92 12.25 9.97 -6.57
N HIS A 93 11.63 9.95 -5.38
CA HIS A 93 12.20 10.56 -4.18
C HIS A 93 13.51 9.89 -3.73
N LYS A 94 13.68 8.59 -3.99
CA LYS A 94 14.93 7.87 -3.71
C LYS A 94 16.04 8.22 -4.71
N LEU A 95 15.70 8.47 -5.99
CA LEU A 95 16.67 8.97 -6.97
C LEU A 95 17.24 10.35 -6.59
N MET A 96 16.46 11.15 -5.86
CA MET A 96 16.86 12.48 -5.37
C MET A 96 17.67 12.46 -4.06
N LYS A 97 17.91 11.29 -3.42
CA LYS A 97 18.56 11.19 -2.10
C LYS A 97 20.10 11.22 -2.11
N ASN A 98 20.74 11.32 -3.27
CA ASN A 98 22.14 11.73 -3.33
C ASN A 98 22.23 13.26 -3.13
N LYS A 99 21.94 13.71 -1.92
CA LYS A 99 21.97 15.12 -1.51
C LYS A 99 23.08 15.32 -0.48
N ALA A 100 24.24 15.72 -0.97
CA ALA A 100 25.27 16.38 -0.16
C ALA A 100 26.02 17.43 -0.98
N CYS A 101 25.30 18.32 -1.68
CA CYS A 101 25.87 19.58 -2.16
C CYS A 101 24.77 20.66 -2.15
N THR A 102 24.89 21.63 -1.26
CA THR A 102 24.14 22.89 -1.24
C THR A 102 24.62 23.81 -2.38
N GLY A 103 24.20 23.49 -3.61
CA GLY A 103 24.42 24.24 -4.84
C GLY A 103 23.34 23.90 -5.88
N PRO A 104 23.34 24.50 -7.09
CA PRO A 104 22.29 24.35 -8.12
C PRO A 104 22.36 22.97 -8.79
N HIS A 105 22.17 21.91 -8.02
CA HIS A 105 22.23 20.53 -8.48
C HIS A 105 20.82 20.03 -8.79
N ALA A 106 20.25 20.62 -9.85
CA ALA A 106 19.14 20.00 -10.57
C ALA A 106 19.71 18.87 -11.42
N PHE A 107 19.13 17.68 -11.31
CA PHE A 107 19.36 16.63 -12.29
C PHE A 107 18.89 17.14 -13.65
N LYS A 108 19.83 17.36 -14.58
CA LYS A 108 19.49 17.91 -15.90
C LYS A 108 19.03 16.80 -16.83
N ARG A 109 19.87 15.79 -17.07
CA ARG A 109 19.65 14.71 -18.06
C ARG A 109 20.50 13.49 -17.67
N VAL A 110 20.00 12.28 -17.94
CA VAL A 110 20.79 11.04 -18.00
C VAL A 110 20.63 10.45 -19.37
N PHE A 111 21.72 9.93 -19.91
CA PHE A 111 21.75 9.20 -21.16
C PHE A 111 22.30 7.80 -20.87
N VAL A 112 21.52 6.79 -21.23
CA VAL A 112 21.89 5.38 -21.09
C VAL A 112 21.77 4.75 -22.48
N CYS A 113 22.85 4.15 -22.96
CA CYS A 113 22.89 3.47 -24.25
C CYS A 113 23.97 2.38 -24.24
N TYR A 114 23.86 1.41 -25.15
CA TYR A 114 24.96 0.48 -25.42
C TYR A 114 26.11 1.19 -26.14
N GLU A 115 27.35 0.80 -25.84
CA GLU A 115 28.56 1.39 -26.42
C GLU A 115 28.52 1.40 -27.96
N ALA A 116 28.10 0.31 -28.58
CA ALA A 116 27.95 0.21 -30.03
C ALA A 116 26.98 1.26 -30.62
N MET A 117 25.89 1.60 -29.90
CA MET A 117 24.93 2.62 -30.35
C MET A 117 25.53 4.02 -30.25
N LYS A 118 26.32 4.29 -29.21
CA LYS A 118 27.05 5.55 -29.06
C LYS A 118 28.05 5.72 -30.20
N THR A 119 28.88 4.71 -30.42
CA THR A 119 29.93 4.74 -31.45
C THR A 119 29.34 4.85 -32.86
N GLY A 120 28.34 4.02 -33.18
CA GLY A 120 27.64 4.09 -34.47
C GLY A 120 26.92 5.41 -34.74
N PHE A 121 26.48 6.12 -33.70
CA PHE A 121 25.91 7.47 -33.84
C PHE A 121 26.98 8.54 -34.13
N PHE A 122 28.15 8.46 -33.50
CA PHE A 122 29.24 9.41 -33.74
C PHE A 122 29.94 9.17 -35.08
N GLU A 123 30.04 7.92 -35.52
CA GLU A 123 30.74 7.52 -36.75
C GLU A 123 29.82 7.48 -37.97
N GLY A 124 28.51 7.30 -37.78
CA GLY A 124 27.53 7.21 -38.87
C GLY A 124 26.84 8.53 -39.17
N CYS A 125 26.81 8.93 -40.45
CA CYS A 125 25.92 9.99 -40.94
C CYS A 125 24.48 9.45 -41.03
N ARG A 126 23.67 9.55 -39.96
CA ARG A 126 22.22 9.33 -40.07
C ARG A 126 21.46 10.67 -39.97
N PRO A 127 21.12 11.32 -41.10
CA PRO A 127 20.09 12.34 -41.10
C PRO A 127 18.74 11.63 -40.91
N PHE A 128 17.82 12.27 -40.19
CA PHE A 128 16.49 11.77 -39.82
C PHE A 128 16.45 10.94 -38.52
N ILE A 129 16.43 11.66 -37.40
CA ILE A 129 15.90 11.15 -36.14
C ILE A 129 14.38 11.39 -36.17
N GLY A 130 13.59 10.33 -36.25
CA GLY A 130 12.16 10.41 -35.96
C GLY A 130 11.97 10.50 -34.46
N LEU A 131 11.56 11.68 -33.96
CA LEU A 131 11.20 11.88 -32.55
C LEU A 131 9.69 11.68 -32.41
N ASP A 132 9.29 10.64 -31.70
CA ASP A 132 7.91 10.47 -31.23
C ASP A 132 7.83 10.80 -29.74
N GLY A 133 6.75 11.46 -29.32
CA GLY A 133 6.58 11.98 -27.97
C GLY A 133 5.31 11.48 -27.31
N CYS A 134 5.42 10.72 -26.22
CA CYS A 134 4.30 10.27 -25.42
C CYS A 134 4.19 11.06 -24.11
N HIS A 135 3.06 11.75 -23.88
CA HIS A 135 2.81 12.42 -22.61
C HIS A 135 2.53 11.40 -21.51
N LEU A 136 3.34 11.42 -20.46
CA LEU A 136 3.20 10.52 -19.34
C LEU A 136 2.04 10.97 -18.44
N LYS A 137 1.03 10.11 -18.28
CA LYS A 137 -0.04 10.25 -17.27
C LYS A 137 0.42 9.78 -15.89
N TRP A 138 1.53 10.32 -15.40
CA TRP A 138 2.01 10.09 -14.04
C TRP A 138 1.97 11.39 -13.23
N PRO A 139 1.96 11.33 -11.88
CA PRO A 139 1.85 12.51 -11.02
C PRO A 139 2.94 13.57 -11.26
N PHE A 140 4.06 13.16 -11.84
CA PHE A 140 5.22 14.02 -12.14
C PHE A 140 5.26 14.47 -13.61
N GLY A 141 4.30 14.04 -14.44
CA GLY A 141 4.16 14.43 -15.84
C GLY A 141 5.38 14.11 -16.70
N GLY A 142 5.53 14.86 -17.80
CA GLY A 142 6.66 14.79 -18.72
C GLY A 142 6.31 14.24 -20.11
N LEU A 143 7.21 14.47 -21.06
CA LEU A 143 7.17 13.94 -22.41
C LEU A 143 8.24 12.86 -22.54
N LEU A 144 7.82 11.61 -22.73
CA LEU A 144 8.72 10.53 -23.11
C LEU A 144 9.01 10.66 -24.60
N LEU A 145 10.23 11.07 -24.95
CA LEU A 145 10.68 11.13 -26.34
C LEU A 145 11.35 9.82 -26.73
N GLY A 146 10.78 9.11 -27.69
CA GLY A 146 11.40 7.97 -28.36
C GLY A 146 12.08 8.43 -29.65
N ALA A 147 13.31 7.98 -29.89
CA ALA A 147 14.02 8.18 -31.14
C ALA A 147 14.20 6.82 -31.82
N ILE A 148 13.70 6.70 -33.06
CA ILE A 148 13.97 5.56 -33.92
C ILE A 148 14.81 6.01 -35.11
N SER A 149 15.85 5.23 -35.43
CA SER A 149 16.61 5.35 -36.68
C SER A 149 16.35 4.11 -37.52
N VAL A 150 15.98 4.30 -38.78
CA VAL A 150 15.91 3.22 -39.79
C VAL A 150 17.30 3.02 -40.36
#